data_AF-U1G0Q9-F1
#
_entry.id   AF-U1G0Q9-F1
#
_cell.length_a   1.000
_cell.length_b   1.000
_cell.length_c   1.000
_cell.angle_alpha   90.00
_cell.angle_beta   90.00
_cell.angle_gamma   90.00
#
_symmetry.space_group_name_H-M   'P 1'
#
loop_
_entity.id
_entity.type
_entity.pdbx_description
1 polymer ?
#
loop_
_entity_poly.entity_id
_entity_poly.type
_entity_poly.pdbx_seq_one_letter_code
_entity_poly.pdbx_strand_id
1 'polypeptide(L)'
;MASATLGAIGLASARYLSKNDSFGQGFQSYPAHIQDASPGRSIFRPAGALAPTEYRRFKLRHEEELSAGIFRFVFALPTKHAILGLPTGQHVAIAGTVDDHTVVRSYTPISNNRDLGRLELLIRVYPDGHMGIYLKGLDIGDEADIRGPKGAMRYRKGMSRAIGMVGGGTGITPLFQLVRAICEDPTDGTRVSLVYCNRSEKDILLREKLDRFAKKSNGSFEVYYVLDHPDAG
;
A
#
# COMPACT_ATOMS: atom_id res chain seq x y z
N MET A 1 53.47 -33.73 25.10
CA MET A 1 52.82 -33.93 23.79
C MET A 1 51.29 -33.79 23.91
N ALA A 2 50.78 -32.66 24.40
CA ALA A 2 49.34 -32.44 24.63
C ALA A 2 48.89 -30.99 24.39
N SER A 3 49.68 -30.20 23.65
CA SER A 3 49.37 -28.78 23.38
C SER A 3 49.06 -28.48 21.91
N ALA A 4 49.23 -29.46 21.01
CA ALA A 4 49.01 -29.27 19.57
C ALA A 4 47.59 -29.64 19.13
N THR A 5 46.87 -30.48 19.90
CA THR A 5 45.54 -30.97 19.53
C THR A 5 44.40 -30.00 19.87
N LEU A 6 44.52 -29.21 20.95
CA LEU A 6 43.51 -28.19 21.29
C LEU A 6 43.49 -27.01 20.30
N GLY A 7 44.65 -26.60 19.76
CA GLY A 7 44.73 -25.53 18.78
C GLY A 7 44.04 -25.88 17.44
N ALA A 8 44.11 -27.14 17.02
CA ALA A 8 43.50 -27.60 15.78
C ALA A 8 41.96 -27.66 15.86
N ILE A 9 41.41 -28.08 17.01
CA ILE A 9 39.97 -28.12 17.22
C ILE A 9 39.40 -26.70 17.31
N GLY A 10 40.07 -25.79 18.04
CA GLY A 10 39.65 -24.38 18.13
C GLY A 10 39.61 -23.67 16.77
N LEU A 11 40.60 -23.92 15.89
CA LEU A 11 40.61 -23.37 14.53
C LEU A 11 39.54 -23.99 13.61
N ALA A 12 39.26 -25.30 13.76
CA ALA A 12 38.22 -25.96 12.99
C ALA A 12 36.83 -25.47 13.38
N SER A 13 36.56 -25.31 14.69
CA SER A 13 35.30 -24.75 15.22
C SER A 13 35.11 -23.30 14.82
N ALA A 14 36.15 -22.47 14.89
CA ALA A 14 36.10 -21.07 14.47
C ALA A 14 35.86 -20.92 12.95
N ARG A 15 36.49 -21.78 12.12
CA ARG A 15 36.23 -21.81 10.66
C ARG A 15 34.85 -22.36 10.31
N TYR A 16 34.30 -23.25 11.12
CA TYR A 16 32.95 -23.80 10.93
C TYR A 16 31.88 -22.77 11.30
N LEU A 17 32.04 -22.07 12.43
CA LEU A 17 31.16 -20.97 12.85
C LEU A 17 31.24 -19.77 11.88
N SER A 18 32.44 -19.41 11.41
CA SER A 18 32.63 -18.38 10.38
C SER A 18 31.97 -18.72 9.04
N LYS A 19 31.81 -20.00 8.70
CA LYS A 19 31.10 -20.41 7.47
C LYS A 19 29.58 -20.37 7.61
N ASN A 20 29.05 -20.46 8.84
CA ASN A 20 27.62 -20.40 9.11
C ASN A 20 27.11 -19.00 9.47
N ASP A 21 28.00 -18.04 9.76
CA ASP A 21 27.67 -16.61 9.83
C ASP A 21 27.62 -15.95 8.44
N SER A 22 27.24 -16.73 7.44
CA SER A 22 26.80 -16.18 6.17
C SER A 22 25.41 -15.58 6.39
N PHE A 23 25.35 -14.32 6.83
CA PHE A 23 24.21 -13.45 6.52
C PHE A 23 23.98 -13.62 5.02
N GLY A 24 22.94 -14.39 4.67
CA GLY A 24 22.68 -14.82 3.30
C GLY A 24 22.70 -13.60 2.41
N GLN A 25 23.46 -13.67 1.31
CA GLN A 25 23.45 -12.74 0.18
C GLN A 25 22.97 -11.32 0.55
N GLY A 26 23.91 -10.44 0.88
CA GLY A 26 23.60 -9.07 1.29
C GLY A 26 22.61 -8.41 0.33
N PHE A 27 21.69 -7.60 0.85
CA PHE A 27 20.55 -6.99 0.12
C PHE A 27 20.84 -6.49 -1.30
N GLN A 28 22.09 -6.10 -1.59
CA GLN A 28 22.57 -5.66 -2.89
C GLN A 28 22.72 -6.76 -3.96
N SER A 29 22.70 -8.05 -3.61
CA SER A 29 22.84 -9.15 -4.59
C SER A 29 21.54 -9.52 -5.30
N TYR A 30 20.40 -9.00 -4.82
CA TYR A 30 19.13 -9.17 -5.52
C TYR A 30 19.11 -8.25 -6.75
N PRO A 31 18.75 -8.76 -7.93
CA PRO A 31 18.62 -7.91 -9.11
C PRO A 31 17.56 -6.83 -8.82
N ALA A 32 17.88 -5.58 -9.19
CA ALA A 32 16.98 -4.44 -8.99
C ALA A 32 15.61 -4.62 -9.69
N HIS A 33 15.53 -5.56 -10.63
CA HIS A 33 14.33 -5.89 -11.37
C HIS A 33 14.28 -7.39 -11.66
N ILE A 34 13.21 -8.06 -11.22
CA ILE A 34 12.83 -9.40 -11.64
C ILE A 34 11.60 -9.23 -12.53
N GLN A 35 11.69 -9.64 -13.80
CA GLN A 35 10.54 -9.62 -14.69
C GLN A 35 9.51 -10.65 -14.23
N ASP A 36 8.32 -10.19 -13.86
CA ASP A 36 7.15 -11.05 -13.76
C ASP A 36 6.84 -11.65 -15.14
N ALA A 37 6.44 -12.92 -15.17
CA ALA A 37 5.95 -13.54 -16.38
C ALA A 37 4.82 -12.68 -17.00
N SER A 38 4.98 -12.35 -18.29
CA SER A 38 4.09 -11.46 -19.04
C SER A 38 2.61 -11.79 -18.78
N PRO A 39 1.75 -10.77 -18.63
CA PRO A 39 0.37 -11.01 -18.28
C PRO A 39 -0.33 -11.79 -19.39
N GLY A 40 -0.70 -13.05 -19.11
CA GLY A 40 -1.74 -13.75 -19.86
C GLY A 40 -2.97 -12.84 -19.97
N ARG A 41 -3.54 -12.75 -21.18
CA ARG A 41 -4.65 -11.87 -21.51
C ARG A 41 -5.86 -12.26 -20.64
N SER A 42 -6.25 -11.39 -19.71
CA SER A 42 -7.41 -11.61 -18.84
C SER A 42 -8.69 -11.54 -19.68
N ILE A 43 -9.39 -12.66 -19.84
CA ILE A 43 -10.44 -12.84 -20.86
C ILE A 43 -11.79 -12.25 -20.44
N PHE A 44 -12.06 -12.05 -19.15
CA PHE A 44 -13.26 -11.36 -18.67
C PHE A 44 -12.92 -10.55 -17.41
N ARG A 45 -13.22 -9.25 -17.44
CA ARG A 45 -13.29 -8.42 -16.24
C ARG A 45 -14.61 -7.69 -16.28
N PRO A 46 -15.46 -7.75 -15.24
CA PRO A 46 -16.60 -6.84 -15.17
C PRO A 46 -16.08 -5.41 -15.35
N ALA A 47 -16.71 -4.66 -16.26
CA ALA A 47 -16.32 -3.29 -16.56
C ALA A 47 -16.48 -2.46 -15.28
N GLY A 48 -15.37 -2.02 -14.71
CA GLY A 48 -15.40 -1.15 -13.55
C GLY A 48 -15.80 0.27 -13.89
N ALA A 49 -16.00 1.07 -12.86
CA ALA A 49 -16.37 2.47 -13.01
C ALA A 49 -15.25 3.34 -13.63
N LEU A 50 -13.99 2.94 -13.52
CA LEU A 50 -12.83 3.68 -14.05
C LEU A 50 -12.59 3.44 -15.55
N ALA A 51 -11.99 4.43 -16.23
CA ALA A 51 -11.47 4.31 -17.60
C ALA A 51 -9.97 4.66 -17.66
N PRO A 52 -9.11 3.86 -18.32
CA PRO A 52 -7.65 4.03 -18.25
C PRO A 52 -7.13 5.21 -19.10
N THR A 53 -7.85 5.56 -20.15
CA THR A 53 -7.49 6.60 -21.14
C THR A 53 -8.24 7.92 -20.88
N GLU A 54 -9.45 7.85 -20.34
CA GLU A 54 -10.37 8.97 -20.19
C GLU A 54 -10.60 9.34 -18.72
N TYR A 55 -10.77 10.63 -18.45
CA TYR A 55 -11.25 11.08 -17.14
C TYR A 55 -12.75 10.86 -17.06
N ARG A 56 -13.19 10.34 -15.91
CA ARG A 56 -14.60 10.23 -15.54
C ARG A 56 -14.85 11.04 -14.29
N ARG A 57 -16.02 11.64 -14.21
CA ARG A 57 -16.43 12.47 -13.09
C ARG A 57 -17.06 11.64 -12.00
N PHE A 58 -16.62 11.86 -10.77
CA PHE A 58 -17.18 11.20 -9.58
C PHE A 58 -17.55 12.24 -8.54
N LYS A 59 -18.76 12.12 -7.99
CA LYS A 59 -19.28 13.08 -7.01
C LYS A 59 -18.67 12.86 -5.64
N LEU A 60 -18.14 13.91 -5.02
CA LEU A 60 -17.76 13.91 -3.62
C LEU A 60 -19.00 13.71 -2.75
N ARG A 61 -18.98 12.69 -1.90
CA ARG A 61 -20.07 12.33 -0.99
C ARG A 61 -19.75 12.60 0.46
N HIS A 62 -18.47 12.57 0.80
CA HIS A 62 -18.03 12.74 2.16
C HIS A 62 -16.59 13.24 2.19
N GLU A 63 -16.36 14.18 3.07
CA GLU A 63 -15.04 14.69 3.43
C GLU A 63 -14.96 14.73 4.95
N GLU A 64 -13.82 14.29 5.48
CA GLU A 64 -13.54 14.28 6.92
C GLU A 64 -12.05 14.46 7.15
N GLU A 65 -11.68 15.33 8.08
CA GLU A 65 -10.31 15.41 8.58
C GLU A 65 -10.10 14.37 9.68
N LEU A 66 -9.20 13.41 9.46
CA LEU A 66 -8.91 12.34 10.43
C LEU A 66 -7.85 12.76 11.45
N SER A 67 -6.91 13.59 11.03
CA SER A 67 -5.83 14.16 11.83
C SER A 67 -5.27 15.39 11.11
N ALA A 68 -4.42 16.17 11.77
CA ALA A 68 -3.90 17.43 11.23
C ALA A 68 -3.37 17.30 9.79
N GLY A 69 -4.13 17.81 8.83
CA GLY A 69 -3.79 17.81 7.41
C GLY A 69 -4.03 16.48 6.69
N ILE A 70 -4.67 15.48 7.28
CA ILE A 70 -5.00 14.20 6.64
C ILE A 70 -6.50 14.05 6.50
N PHE A 71 -6.95 13.98 5.26
CA PHE A 71 -8.35 13.98 4.89
C PHE A 71 -8.75 12.66 4.24
N ARG A 72 -9.99 12.26 4.55
CA ARG A 72 -10.69 11.15 3.94
C ARG A 72 -11.71 11.71 2.95
N PHE A 73 -11.52 11.42 1.67
CA PHE A 73 -12.45 11.79 0.61
C PHE A 73 -13.15 10.55 0.07
N VAL A 74 -14.48 10.57 0.04
CA VAL A 74 -15.30 9.48 -0.50
C VAL A 74 -16.06 9.98 -1.71
N PHE A 75 -15.80 9.39 -2.86
CA PHE A 75 -16.47 9.67 -4.11
C PHE A 75 -17.49 8.57 -4.44
N ALA A 76 -18.68 8.94 -4.90
CA ALA A 76 -19.69 7.99 -5.37
C ALA A 76 -19.33 7.46 -6.76
N LEU A 77 -19.41 6.13 -6.91
CA LEU A 77 -19.43 5.49 -8.22
C LEU A 77 -20.80 5.66 -8.90
N PRO A 78 -20.95 5.39 -10.22
CA PRO A 78 -22.19 5.65 -10.95
C PRO A 78 -23.44 5.00 -10.36
N THR A 79 -23.30 3.84 -9.72
CA THR A 79 -24.39 3.16 -9.00
C THR A 79 -23.90 2.63 -7.66
N LYS A 80 -24.82 2.39 -6.72
CA LYS A 80 -24.52 1.82 -5.39
C LYS A 80 -23.92 0.42 -5.44
N HIS A 81 -24.06 -0.29 -6.56
CA HIS A 81 -23.56 -1.65 -6.76
C HIS A 81 -22.37 -1.72 -7.72
N ALA A 82 -21.93 -0.58 -8.26
CA ALA A 82 -20.79 -0.53 -9.16
C ALA A 82 -19.51 -0.92 -8.42
N ILE A 83 -18.63 -1.64 -9.10
CA ILE A 83 -17.27 -1.89 -8.64
C ILE A 83 -16.34 -0.79 -9.16
N LEU A 84 -15.29 -0.49 -8.41
CA LEU A 84 -14.27 0.47 -8.83
C LEU A 84 -13.55 0.01 -10.12
N GLY A 85 -13.22 -1.28 -10.20
CA GLY A 85 -12.45 -1.88 -11.28
C GLY A 85 -10.97 -1.54 -11.25
N LEU A 86 -10.43 -1.27 -10.07
CA LEU A 86 -9.00 -1.03 -9.86
C LEU A 86 -8.31 -2.35 -9.49
N PRO A 87 -7.39 -2.87 -10.30
CA PRO A 87 -6.58 -4.03 -9.93
C PRO A 87 -5.63 -3.68 -8.77
N THR A 88 -5.43 -4.62 -7.84
CA THR A 88 -4.47 -4.46 -6.74
C THR A 88 -3.07 -4.23 -7.26
N GLY A 89 -2.38 -3.21 -6.75
CA GLY A 89 -1.09 -2.73 -7.24
C GLY A 89 -1.17 -1.48 -8.10
N GLN A 90 -2.37 -1.12 -8.57
CA GLN A 90 -2.61 0.02 -9.42
C GLN A 90 -3.28 1.16 -8.65
N HIS A 91 -3.16 2.37 -9.20
CA HIS A 91 -3.66 3.62 -8.61
C HIS A 91 -4.54 4.39 -9.61
N VAL A 92 -5.14 5.49 -9.14
CA VAL A 92 -5.90 6.44 -9.98
C VAL A 92 -5.13 7.74 -10.13
N ALA A 93 -5.41 8.50 -11.18
CA ALA A 93 -4.95 9.87 -11.37
C ALA A 93 -6.15 10.81 -11.23
N ILE A 94 -6.02 11.84 -10.40
CA ILE A 94 -7.00 12.90 -10.22
C ILE A 94 -6.48 14.13 -10.95
N ALA A 95 -7.35 14.79 -11.70
CA ALA A 95 -7.10 16.08 -12.31
C ALA A 95 -7.96 17.15 -11.63
N GLY A 96 -7.37 18.32 -11.42
CA GLY A 96 -8.05 19.50 -10.92
C GLY A 96 -7.42 20.76 -11.48
N THR A 97 -8.08 21.90 -11.29
CA THR A 97 -7.59 23.21 -11.73
C THR A 97 -7.46 24.12 -10.51
N VAL A 98 -6.30 24.77 -10.36
CA VAL A 98 -6.02 25.77 -9.33
C VAL A 98 -5.33 26.94 -10.01
N ASP A 99 -5.85 28.16 -9.85
CA ASP A 99 -5.31 29.38 -10.46
C ASP A 99 -5.06 29.24 -11.97
N ASP A 100 -6.05 28.72 -12.70
CA ASP A 100 -5.98 28.43 -14.16
C ASP A 100 -4.92 27.39 -14.58
N HIS A 101 -4.27 26.71 -13.63
CA HIS A 101 -3.32 25.65 -13.88
C HIS A 101 -3.89 24.26 -13.59
N THR A 102 -3.81 23.37 -14.57
CA THR A 102 -4.18 21.96 -14.40
C THR A 102 -3.13 21.22 -13.56
N VAL A 103 -3.55 20.66 -12.44
CA VAL A 103 -2.75 19.78 -11.59
C VAL A 103 -3.24 18.35 -11.70
N VAL A 104 -2.32 17.40 -11.90
CA VAL A 104 -2.61 15.97 -11.93
C VAL A 104 -1.75 15.23 -10.92
N ARG A 105 -2.35 14.40 -10.07
CA ARG A 105 -1.63 13.60 -9.07
C ARG A 105 -2.20 12.18 -8.98
N SER A 106 -1.32 11.23 -8.67
CA SER A 106 -1.68 9.83 -8.48
C SER A 106 -1.98 9.54 -7.02
N TYR A 107 -3.06 8.78 -6.78
CA TYR A 107 -3.45 8.32 -5.45
C TYR A 107 -3.89 6.86 -5.50
N THR A 108 -3.56 6.10 -4.46
CA THR A 108 -4.04 4.73 -4.30
C THR A 108 -5.25 4.73 -3.37
N PRO A 109 -6.45 4.35 -3.85
CA PRO A 109 -7.62 4.23 -3.00
C PRO A 109 -7.45 3.18 -1.89
N ILE A 110 -8.01 3.48 -0.73
CA ILE A 110 -8.09 2.55 0.40
C ILE A 110 -9.33 1.64 0.29
N SER A 111 -10.32 2.02 -0.54
CA SER A 111 -11.40 1.15 -1.01
C SER A 111 -10.91 0.15 -2.07
N ASN A 112 -11.51 -1.03 -2.15
CA ASN A 112 -11.22 -2.02 -3.19
C ASN A 112 -12.51 -2.44 -3.93
N ASN A 113 -12.42 -3.44 -4.82
CA ASN A 113 -13.58 -3.88 -5.62
C ASN A 113 -14.71 -4.55 -4.81
N ARG A 114 -14.51 -4.83 -3.50
CA ARG A 114 -15.56 -5.28 -2.59
C ARG A 114 -16.34 -4.12 -1.96
N ASP A 115 -15.78 -2.90 -1.98
CA ASP A 115 -16.45 -1.70 -1.52
C ASP A 115 -17.34 -1.13 -2.64
N LEU A 116 -18.54 -1.70 -2.78
CA LEU A 116 -19.46 -1.31 -3.84
C LEU A 116 -19.88 0.16 -3.71
N GLY A 117 -20.01 0.83 -4.86
CA GLY A 117 -20.58 2.15 -4.96
C GLY A 117 -19.70 3.31 -4.51
N ARG A 118 -18.46 3.07 -4.06
CA ARG A 118 -17.57 4.14 -3.59
C ARG A 118 -16.11 3.98 -4.02
N LEU A 119 -15.43 5.11 -4.15
CA LEU A 119 -13.98 5.27 -4.23
C LEU A 119 -13.56 6.09 -3.02
N GLU A 120 -12.70 5.54 -2.16
CA GLU A 120 -12.26 6.18 -0.92
C GLU A 120 -10.75 6.45 -0.95
N LEU A 121 -10.38 7.71 -0.71
CA LEU A 121 -9.01 8.19 -0.70
C LEU A 121 -8.62 8.72 0.67
N LEU A 122 -7.38 8.49 1.03
CA LEU A 122 -6.75 9.07 2.21
C LEU A 122 -5.59 9.95 1.74
N ILE A 123 -5.72 11.27 1.91
CA ILE A 123 -4.81 12.25 1.32
C ILE A 123 -4.30 13.18 2.41
N ARG A 124 -2.97 13.34 2.46
CA ARG A 124 -2.37 14.42 3.23
C ARG A 124 -2.37 15.69 2.38
N VAL A 125 -3.05 16.71 2.88
CA VAL A 125 -3.11 18.05 2.34
C VAL A 125 -1.97 18.85 2.97
N TYR A 126 -1.14 19.43 2.11
CA TYR A 126 -0.12 20.38 2.52
C TYR A 126 -0.60 21.79 2.15
N PRO A 127 -0.32 22.83 2.96
CA PRO A 127 -0.79 24.20 2.69
C PRO A 127 -0.41 24.73 1.30
N ASP A 128 0.73 24.32 0.79
CA ASP A 128 1.31 24.68 -0.52
C ASP A 128 1.01 23.64 -1.62
N GLY A 129 0.27 22.57 -1.29
CA GLY A 129 -0.03 21.48 -2.20
C GLY A 129 -1.25 21.77 -3.08
N HIS A 130 -1.03 22.11 -4.36
CA HIS A 130 -2.10 22.49 -5.31
C HIS A 130 -3.24 21.46 -5.38
N MET A 131 -2.93 20.15 -5.43
CA MET A 131 -3.98 19.13 -5.46
C MET A 131 -4.78 19.06 -4.14
N GLY A 132 -4.12 19.34 -3.02
CA GLY A 132 -4.80 19.42 -1.73
C GLY A 132 -5.74 20.62 -1.65
N ILE A 133 -5.28 21.78 -2.13
CA ILE A 133 -6.10 23.00 -2.27
C ILE A 133 -7.32 22.73 -3.15
N TYR A 134 -7.12 22.13 -4.32
CA TYR A 134 -8.21 21.74 -5.23
C TYR A 134 -9.25 20.85 -4.53
N LEU A 135 -8.82 19.76 -3.89
CA LEU A 135 -9.74 18.82 -3.26
C LEU A 135 -10.48 19.41 -2.06
N LYS A 136 -9.80 20.29 -1.28
CA LYS A 136 -10.40 21.02 -0.16
C LYS A 136 -11.37 22.10 -0.59
N GLY A 137 -11.30 22.55 -1.85
CA GLY A 137 -12.22 23.52 -2.42
C GLY A 137 -13.48 22.89 -3.02
N LEU A 138 -13.62 21.56 -3.00
CA LEU A 138 -14.82 20.87 -3.47
C LEU A 138 -15.88 20.84 -2.36
N ASP A 139 -17.12 21.18 -2.71
CA ASP A 139 -18.27 20.96 -1.84
C ASP A 139 -18.83 19.55 -2.01
N ILE A 140 -19.59 19.08 -1.00
CA ILE A 140 -20.32 17.81 -1.12
C ILE A 140 -21.32 17.92 -2.28
N GLY A 141 -21.19 17.01 -3.25
CA GLY A 141 -21.97 17.01 -4.48
C GLY A 141 -21.17 17.39 -5.72
N ASP A 142 -20.05 18.10 -5.54
CA ASP A 142 -19.13 18.46 -6.63
C ASP A 142 -18.44 17.23 -7.20
N GLU A 143 -17.94 17.37 -8.42
CA GLU A 143 -17.31 16.29 -9.18
C GLU A 143 -15.81 16.50 -9.33
N ALA A 144 -15.05 15.42 -9.15
CA ALA A 144 -13.63 15.38 -9.50
C ALA A 144 -13.40 14.50 -10.73
N ASP A 145 -12.48 14.92 -11.59
CA ASP A 145 -12.05 14.15 -12.77
C ASP A 145 -11.03 13.08 -12.35
N ILE A 146 -11.42 11.80 -12.46
CA ILE A 146 -10.60 10.66 -12.05
C ILE A 146 -10.42 9.69 -13.22
N ARG A 147 -9.17 9.28 -13.45
CA ARG A 147 -8.77 8.34 -14.51
C ARG A 147 -8.01 7.16 -13.90
N GLY A 148 -8.25 5.96 -14.42
CA GLY A 148 -7.56 4.76 -13.96
C GLY A 148 -8.11 3.47 -14.60
N PRO A 149 -7.49 2.31 -14.36
CA PRO A 149 -6.33 2.10 -13.53
C PRO A 149 -5.01 2.57 -14.18
N LYS A 150 -4.03 2.97 -13.35
CA LYS A 150 -2.66 3.35 -13.75
C LYS A 150 -1.62 2.56 -12.92
N GLY A 151 -0.42 2.40 -13.47
CA GLY A 151 0.70 1.68 -12.84
C GLY A 151 0.95 0.29 -13.44
N ALA A 152 2.20 -0.17 -13.38
CA ALA A 152 2.62 -1.46 -13.95
C ALA A 152 2.42 -2.64 -12.98
N MET A 153 2.58 -2.40 -11.68
CA MET A 153 2.44 -3.44 -10.65
C MET A 153 1.01 -3.97 -10.63
N ARG A 154 0.88 -5.30 -10.65
CA ARG A 154 -0.39 -5.99 -10.48
C ARG A 154 -0.19 -7.22 -9.63
N TYR A 155 -0.72 -7.17 -8.42
CA TYR A 155 -0.71 -8.32 -7.53
C TYR A 155 -1.55 -9.47 -8.11
N ARG A 156 -1.03 -10.68 -7.98
CA ARG A 156 -1.73 -11.93 -8.28
C ARG A 156 -1.48 -12.90 -7.14
N LYS A 157 -2.55 -13.56 -6.69
CA LYS A 157 -2.44 -14.64 -5.71
C LYS A 157 -1.39 -15.66 -6.17
N GLY A 158 -0.49 -16.03 -5.27
CA GLY A 158 0.58 -16.99 -5.53
C GLY A 158 1.80 -16.44 -6.27
N MET A 159 1.88 -15.13 -6.55
CA MET A 159 3.10 -14.54 -7.16
C MET A 159 4.31 -14.57 -6.23
N SER A 160 4.09 -14.61 -4.91
CA SER A 160 5.14 -14.79 -3.92
C SER A 160 4.62 -15.60 -2.73
N ARG A 161 5.53 -16.28 -2.03
CA ARG A 161 5.24 -16.95 -0.75
C ARG A 161 5.21 -15.98 0.43
N ALA A 162 5.98 -14.90 0.34
CA ALA A 162 6.09 -13.89 1.38
C ALA A 162 6.39 -12.50 0.77
N ILE A 163 5.84 -11.45 1.38
CA ILE A 163 6.02 -10.06 0.95
C ILE A 163 6.44 -9.22 2.17
N GLY A 164 7.62 -8.63 2.09
CA GLY A 164 8.05 -7.58 3.01
C GLY A 164 7.63 -6.21 2.48
N MET A 165 7.08 -5.37 3.34
CA MET A 165 6.64 -4.02 3.01
C MET A 165 7.22 -3.02 4.00
N VAL A 166 7.62 -1.86 3.49
CA VAL A 166 8.05 -0.72 4.29
C VAL A 166 7.28 0.49 3.81
N GLY A 167 6.63 1.19 4.74
CA GLY A 167 5.88 2.41 4.44
C GLY A 167 6.02 3.45 5.54
N GLY A 168 5.69 4.69 5.22
CA GLY A 168 5.59 5.75 6.22
C GLY A 168 4.58 6.82 5.83
N GLY A 169 3.87 7.36 6.84
CA GLY A 169 2.76 8.30 6.64
C GLY A 169 1.76 7.82 5.59
N THR A 170 1.39 8.70 4.65
CA THR A 170 0.43 8.36 3.59
C THR A 170 0.92 7.32 2.57
N GLY A 171 2.21 6.95 2.61
CA GLY A 171 2.77 5.83 1.87
C GLY A 171 2.16 4.47 2.24
N ILE A 172 1.34 4.41 3.31
CA ILE A 172 0.56 3.22 3.67
C ILE A 172 -0.49 2.82 2.63
N THR A 173 -1.03 3.76 1.85
CA THR A 173 -2.19 3.51 0.97
C THR A 173 -1.97 2.40 -0.07
N PRO A 174 -0.86 2.33 -0.85
CA PRO A 174 -0.59 1.20 -1.72
C PRO A 174 -0.37 -0.11 -0.97
N LEU A 175 0.28 -0.07 0.20
CA LEU A 175 0.55 -1.26 1.00
C LEU A 175 -0.74 -1.82 1.59
N PHE A 176 -1.62 -0.96 2.08
CA PHE A 176 -2.93 -1.32 2.60
C PHE A 176 -3.81 -1.97 1.53
N GLN A 177 -3.76 -1.48 0.29
CA GLN A 177 -4.47 -2.11 -0.84
C GLN A 177 -4.03 -3.58 -1.02
N LEU A 178 -2.73 -3.85 -0.87
CA LEU A 178 -2.17 -5.20 -0.95
C LEU A 178 -2.56 -6.06 0.25
N VAL A 179 -2.43 -5.53 1.48
CA VAL A 179 -2.86 -6.19 2.72
C VAL A 179 -4.31 -6.62 2.62
N ARG A 180 -5.20 -5.74 2.18
CA ARG A 180 -6.63 -6.07 2.00
C ARG A 180 -6.83 -7.16 0.97
N ALA A 181 -6.15 -7.10 -0.17
CA ALA A 181 -6.32 -8.10 -1.22
C ALA A 181 -5.95 -9.52 -0.73
N ILE A 182 -4.90 -9.63 0.07
CA ILE A 182 -4.42 -10.90 0.64
C ILE A 182 -5.31 -11.33 1.81
N CYS A 183 -5.53 -10.46 2.80
CA CYS A 183 -6.22 -10.82 4.03
C CYS A 183 -7.74 -11.01 3.85
N GLU A 184 -8.35 -10.44 2.81
CA GLU A 184 -9.77 -10.65 2.49
C GLU A 184 -10.02 -11.84 1.55
N ASP A 185 -8.97 -12.50 1.02
CA ASP A 185 -9.09 -13.76 0.28
C ASP A 185 -8.61 -14.93 1.17
N PRO A 186 -9.52 -15.73 1.75
CA PRO A 186 -9.14 -16.84 2.63
C PRO A 186 -8.36 -17.95 1.90
N THR A 187 -8.31 -17.92 0.57
CA THR A 187 -7.55 -18.86 -0.24
C THR A 187 -6.14 -18.37 -0.58
N ASP A 188 -5.78 -17.14 -0.19
CA ASP A 188 -4.46 -16.56 -0.39
C ASP A 188 -3.54 -16.86 0.80
N GLY A 189 -2.57 -17.76 0.59
CA GLY A 189 -1.60 -18.16 1.60
C GLY A 189 -0.35 -17.27 1.66
N THR A 190 -0.33 -16.12 0.99
CA THR A 190 0.83 -15.22 0.97
C THR A 190 1.07 -14.64 2.38
N ARG A 191 2.29 -14.81 2.90
CA ARG A 191 2.69 -14.17 4.16
C ARG A 191 3.11 -12.72 3.94
N VAL A 192 2.79 -11.83 4.86
CA VAL A 192 3.02 -10.40 4.71
C VAL A 192 3.59 -9.81 6.01
N SER A 193 4.71 -9.12 5.92
CA SER A 193 5.30 -8.38 7.05
C SER A 193 5.40 -6.91 6.66
N LEU A 194 4.79 -6.03 7.45
CA LEU A 194 4.77 -4.58 7.22
C LEU A 194 5.54 -3.85 8.32
N VAL A 195 6.58 -3.11 7.96
CA VAL A 195 7.19 -2.10 8.82
C VAL A 195 6.56 -0.74 8.48
N TYR A 196 5.88 -0.12 9.44
CA TYR A 196 5.17 1.13 9.22
C TYR A 196 5.68 2.25 10.13
N CYS A 197 6.37 3.20 9.52
CA CYS A 197 7.08 4.28 10.21
C CYS A 197 6.24 5.56 10.27
N ASN A 198 6.05 6.11 11.48
CA ASN A 198 5.33 7.37 11.70
C ASN A 198 6.08 8.25 12.69
N ARG A 199 5.71 9.53 12.81
CA ARG A 199 6.35 10.42 13.78
C ARG A 199 5.90 10.08 15.20
N SER A 200 4.59 10.10 15.44
CA SER A 200 4.00 9.78 16.75
C SER A 200 2.85 8.78 16.60
N GLU A 201 2.35 8.26 17.73
CA GLU A 201 1.32 7.22 17.74
C GLU A 201 -0.02 7.68 17.13
N LYS A 202 -0.37 8.95 17.30
CA LYS A 202 -1.55 9.59 16.69
C LYS A 202 -1.46 9.71 15.16
N ASP A 203 -0.27 9.62 14.58
CA ASP A 203 -0.07 9.73 13.13
C ASP A 203 -0.28 8.39 12.40
N ILE A 204 -0.49 7.28 13.14
CA ILE A 204 -0.64 5.94 12.57
C ILE A 204 -1.99 5.80 11.87
N LEU A 205 -2.00 6.09 10.57
CA LEU A 205 -3.19 5.93 9.73
C LEU A 205 -3.62 4.46 9.63
N LEU A 206 -4.93 4.23 9.66
CA LEU A 206 -5.57 2.92 9.46
C LEU A 206 -5.18 1.86 10.52
N ARG A 207 -4.63 2.26 11.66
CA ARG A 207 -4.16 1.34 12.73
C ARG A 207 -5.17 0.27 13.08
N GLU A 208 -6.41 0.64 13.40
CA GLU A 208 -7.45 -0.32 13.77
C GLU A 208 -7.78 -1.32 12.66
N LYS A 209 -7.60 -0.95 11.39
CA LYS A 209 -7.83 -1.88 10.26
C LYS A 209 -6.64 -2.84 10.13
N LEU A 210 -5.42 -2.32 10.23
CA LEU A 210 -4.19 -3.11 10.20
C LEU A 210 -4.16 -4.12 11.36
N ASP A 211 -4.41 -3.67 12.59
CA ASP A 211 -4.42 -4.53 13.79
C ASP A 211 -5.47 -5.63 13.70
N ARG A 212 -6.64 -5.31 13.12
CA ARG A 212 -7.70 -6.29 12.89
C ARG A 212 -7.30 -7.36 11.88
N PHE A 213 -6.62 -6.97 10.80
CA PHE A 213 -6.08 -7.94 9.86
C PHE A 213 -5.01 -8.80 10.54
N ALA A 214 -4.09 -8.20 11.30
CA ALA A 214 -3.03 -8.93 11.99
C ALA A 214 -3.59 -9.95 12.99
N LYS A 215 -4.63 -9.58 13.74
CA LYS A 215 -5.34 -10.50 14.67
C LYS A 215 -6.06 -11.64 13.97
N LYS A 216 -6.63 -11.41 12.78
CA LYS A 216 -7.43 -12.41 12.03
C LYS A 216 -6.61 -13.29 11.10
N SER A 217 -5.38 -12.87 10.78
CA SER A 217 -4.53 -13.53 9.78
C SER A 217 -3.94 -14.87 10.24
N ASN A 218 -4.08 -15.21 11.54
CA ASN A 218 -3.41 -16.36 12.15
C ASN A 218 -1.90 -16.40 11.86
N GLY A 219 -1.26 -15.22 11.85
CA GLY A 219 0.19 -15.07 11.60
C GLY A 219 0.57 -14.93 10.13
N SER A 220 -0.38 -14.94 9.18
CA SER A 220 -0.07 -14.65 7.77
C SER A 220 0.16 -13.16 7.50
N PHE A 221 -0.29 -12.26 8.37
CA PHE A 221 0.00 -10.83 8.31
C PHE A 221 0.49 -10.32 9.65
N GLU A 222 1.65 -9.68 9.63
CA GLU A 222 2.29 -9.02 10.75
C GLU A 222 2.55 -7.55 10.42
N VAL A 223 2.36 -6.68 11.42
CA VAL A 223 2.65 -5.25 11.33
C VAL A 223 3.52 -4.81 12.49
N TYR A 224 4.56 -4.05 12.18
CA TYR A 224 5.54 -3.50 13.11
C TYR A 224 5.49 -1.98 12.99
N TYR A 225 5.04 -1.31 14.04
CA TYR A 225 4.99 0.16 14.08
C TYR A 225 6.32 0.70 14.59
N VAL A 226 6.88 1.68 13.87
CA VAL A 226 8.12 2.37 14.24
C VAL A 226 7.81 3.85 14.41
N LEU A 227 8.15 4.42 15.57
CA LEU A 227 7.87 5.81 15.91
C LEU A 227 9.17 6.58 16.13
N ASP A 228 9.24 7.81 15.60
CA ASP A 228 10.34 8.75 15.83
C ASP A 228 10.24 9.41 17.23
N HIS A 229 9.01 9.73 17.64
CA HIS A 229 8.65 10.32 18.92
C HIS A 229 7.58 9.43 19.58
N PRO A 230 7.97 8.33 20.24
CA PRO A 230 7.04 7.51 21.00
C PRO A 230 6.50 8.29 22.20
N ASP A 231 5.24 8.05 22.55
CA ASP A 231 4.68 8.57 23.80
C ASP A 231 5.45 7.95 24.99
N ALA A 232 5.55 8.69 26.10
CA ALA A 232 6.18 8.17 27.32
C ALA A 232 5.35 6.98 27.82
N GLY A 233 5.89 5.77 27.66
CA GLY A 233 5.25 4.52 28.08
C GLY A 233 5.16 4.35 29.60
#